data_AF-A0A1U9P8T8-F1
#
_entry.id   AF-A0A1U9P8T8-F1
#
_cell.length_a   1.000
_cell.length_b   1.000
_cell.length_c   1.000
_cell.angle_alpha   90.00
_cell.angle_beta   90.00
_cell.angle_gamma   90.00
#
_symmetry.space_group_name_H-M   'P 1'
#
loop_
_entity.id
_entity.type
_entity.pdbx_description
1 polymer ?
#
loop_
_entity_poly.entity_id
_entity_poly.type
_entity_poly.pdbx_seq_one_letter_code
_entity_poly.pdbx_strand_id
1 'polypeptide(L)'
;MCGAWPAAPATVRGHQGLIVLARFLSRRGPFCRDCGLATYRGMSSDTLWQGWWSPLSLFITPVTLLVNLGPRAAFRRLAPPSGGHRPALDPGRPLWRRPRALLFLMPVLLVALAVQALLVIGVVVDGPPQLHVGQCVRNEGTWVEQDLEVVSCDSSRAAYRVTALLDAPGAHCAPLDYVADPKYGPDEFTSACLTPLR
;
A
#
# COMPACT_ATOMS: atom_id res chain seq x y z
N MET A 1 3.75 24.91 -32.86
CA MET A 1 5.22 25.00 -32.65
C MET A 1 5.70 26.40 -32.97
N CYS A 2 6.93 26.75 -32.59
CA CYS A 2 7.49 28.12 -32.71
C CYS A 2 8.15 28.43 -34.07
N GLY A 3 8.49 27.39 -34.85
CA GLY A 3 9.15 27.52 -36.16
C GLY A 3 10.68 27.68 -36.11
N ALA A 4 11.30 27.66 -34.92
CA ALA A 4 12.76 27.76 -34.78
C ALA A 4 13.50 26.48 -35.21
N TRP A 5 14.77 26.63 -35.58
CA TRP A 5 15.68 25.54 -35.95
C TRP A 5 16.99 25.59 -35.13
N PRO A 6 17.75 24.49 -35.02
CA PRO A 6 17.47 23.14 -35.55
C PRO A 6 16.31 22.47 -34.81
N ALA A 7 15.54 21.63 -35.53
CA ALA A 7 14.37 20.94 -35.00
C ALA A 7 14.47 19.42 -35.26
N ALA A 8 14.02 18.62 -34.30
CA ALA A 8 13.96 17.17 -34.42
C ALA A 8 12.50 16.69 -34.52
N PRO A 9 12.17 15.78 -35.46
CA PRO A 9 10.87 15.12 -35.47
C PRO A 9 10.80 14.15 -34.29
N ALA A 10 9.80 14.34 -33.42
CA ALA A 10 9.63 13.48 -32.25
C ALA A 10 8.15 13.34 -31.87
N THR A 11 7.86 12.31 -31.08
CA THR A 11 6.55 12.12 -30.44
C THR A 11 6.76 12.06 -28.92
N VAL A 12 6.25 13.05 -28.21
CA VAL A 12 6.19 13.04 -26.75
C VAL A 12 4.86 12.44 -26.33
N ARG A 13 4.90 11.44 -25.46
CA ARG A 13 3.71 10.75 -24.94
C ARG A 13 3.42 11.18 -23.51
N GLY A 14 2.17 11.05 -23.10
CA GLY A 14 1.73 11.29 -21.72
C GLY A 14 0.64 10.29 -21.36
N HIS A 15 0.51 10.03 -20.08
CA HIS A 15 -0.49 9.12 -19.54
C HIS A 15 -1.18 9.77 -18.35
N GLN A 16 -2.51 9.73 -18.33
CA GLN A 16 -3.32 10.15 -17.19
C GLN A 16 -4.17 8.96 -16.79
N GLY A 17 -3.81 8.30 -15.69
CA GLY A 17 -4.64 7.29 -15.05
C GLY A 17 -5.61 7.99 -14.11
N LEU A 18 -6.87 8.09 -14.49
CA LEU A 18 -7.95 8.28 -13.53
C LEU A 18 -8.30 6.91 -12.94
N ILE A 19 -8.95 6.89 -11.78
CA ILE A 19 -9.25 5.66 -11.03
C ILE A 19 -9.92 4.59 -11.92
N VAL A 20 -10.87 5.00 -12.77
CA VAL A 20 -11.64 4.10 -13.66
C VAL A 20 -11.28 4.28 -15.15
N LEU A 21 -10.68 5.40 -15.54
CA LEU A 21 -10.45 5.77 -16.94
C LEU A 21 -8.99 6.12 -17.17
N ALA A 22 -8.43 5.75 -18.31
CA ALA A 22 -7.09 6.15 -18.70
C ALA A 22 -7.13 7.03 -19.96
N ARG A 23 -6.28 8.04 -20.01
CA ARG A 23 -6.09 8.87 -21.21
C ARG A 23 -4.63 8.82 -21.64
N PHE A 24 -4.43 8.36 -22.87
CA PHE A 24 -3.14 8.43 -23.55
C PHE A 24 -3.08 9.72 -24.37
N LEU A 25 -2.08 10.54 -24.09
CA LEU A 25 -1.83 11.79 -24.78
C LEU A 25 -0.59 11.63 -25.65
N SER A 26 -0.60 12.21 -26.84
CA SER A 26 0.59 12.29 -27.67
C SER A 26 0.70 13.65 -28.36
N ARG A 27 1.91 14.17 -28.43
CA ARG A 27 2.27 15.40 -29.15
C ARG A 27 3.36 15.02 -30.15
N ARG A 28 3.00 14.98 -31.43
CA ARG A 28 3.91 14.69 -32.54
C ARG A 28 4.21 15.97 -33.32
N GLY A 29 5.45 16.14 -33.75
CA GLY A 29 5.84 17.22 -34.65
C GLY A 29 7.34 17.51 -34.62
N PRO A 30 7.78 18.51 -35.39
CA PRO A 30 9.13 19.05 -35.29
C PRO A 30 9.25 19.93 -34.04
N PHE A 31 10.24 19.65 -33.20
CA PHE A 31 10.52 20.43 -32.00
C PHE A 31 11.94 20.99 -32.08
N CYS A 32 12.09 22.31 -31.93
CA CYS A 32 13.38 22.87 -31.52
C CYS A 32 13.70 22.40 -30.09
N ARG A 33 14.97 22.55 -29.67
CA ARG A 33 15.44 22.11 -28.35
C ARG A 33 14.50 22.53 -27.22
N ASP A 34 14.20 23.82 -27.14
CA ASP A 34 13.53 24.39 -25.97
C ASP A 34 12.04 24.02 -25.96
N CYS A 35 11.36 24.06 -27.11
CA CYS A 35 9.98 23.60 -27.23
C CYS A 35 9.83 22.10 -26.94
N GLY A 36 10.79 21.29 -27.38
CA GLY A 36 10.83 19.85 -27.11
C GLY A 36 11.01 19.58 -25.61
N LEU A 37 11.96 20.26 -24.96
CA LEU A 37 12.18 20.12 -23.53
C LEU A 37 10.99 20.63 -22.69
N ALA A 38 10.37 21.74 -23.07
CA ALA A 38 9.17 22.26 -22.42
C ALA A 38 8.01 21.26 -22.50
N THR A 39 7.76 20.70 -23.68
CA THR A 39 6.71 19.70 -23.91
C THR A 39 6.99 18.41 -23.15
N TYR A 40 8.21 17.88 -23.22
CA TYR A 40 8.65 16.71 -22.46
C TYR A 40 8.44 16.90 -20.96
N ARG A 41 8.95 18.00 -20.40
CA ARG A 41 8.86 18.28 -18.96
C ARG A 41 7.43 18.52 -18.49
N GLY A 42 6.60 19.18 -19.30
CA GLY A 42 5.18 19.36 -19.01
C GLY A 42 4.46 18.02 -18.95
N MET A 43 4.47 17.27 -20.06
CA MET A 43 3.73 16.01 -20.18
C MET A 43 4.23 14.93 -19.21
N SER A 44 5.54 14.84 -18.98
CA SER A 44 6.10 13.89 -18.01
C SER A 44 5.77 14.28 -16.57
N SER A 45 5.71 15.59 -16.26
CA SER A 45 5.26 16.06 -14.94
C SER A 45 3.79 15.73 -14.69
N ASP A 46 2.93 15.92 -15.70
CA ASP A 46 1.51 15.58 -15.58
C ASP A 46 1.31 14.06 -15.49
N THR A 47 2.12 13.28 -16.22
CA THR A 47 2.12 11.80 -16.15
C THR A 47 2.58 11.30 -14.78
N LEU A 48 3.60 11.93 -14.18
CA LEU A 48 4.05 11.58 -12.83
C LEU A 48 3.02 11.93 -11.75
N TRP A 49 2.19 12.95 -11.94
CA TRP A 49 1.14 13.28 -10.99
C TRP A 49 -0.11 12.40 -11.17
N GLN A 50 -0.52 12.22 -12.42
CA GLN A 50 -1.82 11.64 -12.77
C GLN A 50 -1.73 10.18 -13.20
N GLY A 51 -0.54 9.60 -13.32
CA GLY A 51 -0.36 8.25 -13.86
C GLY A 51 -0.55 7.11 -12.85
N TRP A 52 -0.75 7.39 -11.56
CA TRP A 52 -0.64 6.35 -10.51
C TRP A 52 -1.97 5.94 -9.89
N TRP A 53 -3.09 6.54 -10.29
CA TRP A 53 -4.37 6.37 -9.59
C TRP A 53 -5.12 5.07 -9.94
N SER A 54 -4.57 4.20 -10.79
CA SER A 54 -5.19 2.94 -11.20
C SER A 54 -4.16 1.82 -11.24
N PRO A 55 -4.50 0.56 -10.86
CA PRO A 55 -3.55 -0.56 -10.79
C PRO A 55 -2.81 -0.81 -12.10
N LEU A 56 -3.51 -0.81 -13.23
CA LEU A 56 -2.89 -1.00 -14.54
C LEU A 56 -1.91 0.16 -14.87
N SER A 57 -2.21 1.36 -14.37
CA SER A 57 -1.39 2.54 -14.63
C SER A 57 -0.06 2.54 -13.87
N LEU A 58 0.08 1.71 -12.81
CA LEU A 58 1.36 1.47 -12.13
C LEU A 58 2.44 0.94 -13.08
N PHE A 59 2.04 0.21 -14.13
CA PHE A 59 2.94 -0.33 -15.15
C PHE A 59 3.05 0.59 -16.38
N ILE A 60 1.94 1.21 -16.80
CA ILE A 60 1.90 2.04 -18.01
C ILE A 60 2.69 3.35 -17.82
N THR A 61 2.60 3.95 -16.63
CA THR A 61 3.28 5.21 -16.30
C THR A 61 4.81 5.12 -16.44
N PRO A 62 5.52 4.16 -15.81
CA PRO A 62 6.96 4.04 -15.98
C PRO A 62 7.35 3.76 -17.44
N VAL A 63 6.61 2.89 -18.15
CA VAL A 63 6.85 2.63 -19.58
C VAL A 63 6.71 3.90 -20.41
N THR A 64 5.67 4.70 -20.18
CA THR A 64 5.45 5.97 -20.89
C THR A 64 6.58 6.96 -20.65
N LEU A 65 7.07 7.06 -19.40
CA LEU A 65 8.19 7.93 -19.04
C LEU A 65 9.51 7.46 -19.69
N LEU A 66 9.74 6.15 -19.74
CA LEU A 66 10.92 5.55 -20.39
C LEU A 66 10.93 5.81 -21.89
N VAL A 67 9.80 5.61 -22.58
CA VAL A 67 9.68 5.87 -24.02
C VAL A 67 9.98 7.34 -24.36
N ASN A 68 9.70 8.28 -23.45
CA ASN A 68 10.02 9.69 -23.63
C ASN A 68 11.51 10.05 -23.46
N LEU A 69 12.35 9.12 -22.96
CA LEU A 69 13.79 9.36 -22.85
C LEU A 69 14.48 9.51 -24.21
N GLY A 70 13.99 8.80 -25.24
CA GLY A 70 14.47 8.93 -26.62
C GLY A 70 14.27 10.35 -27.17
N PRO A 71 13.03 10.86 -27.23
CA PRO A 71 12.75 12.26 -27.56
C PRO A 71 13.55 13.27 -26.74
N ARG A 72 13.65 13.07 -25.41
CA ARG A 72 14.46 13.91 -24.53
C ARG A 72 15.93 13.95 -24.98
N ALA A 73 16.52 12.81 -25.29
CA ALA A 73 17.90 12.72 -25.75
C ALA A 73 18.08 13.45 -27.09
N ALA A 74 17.15 13.27 -28.03
CA ALA A 74 17.16 13.98 -29.31
C ALA A 74 17.13 15.49 -29.12
N PHE A 75 16.22 16.02 -28.28
CA PHE A 75 16.15 17.46 -28.01
C PHE A 75 17.41 18.01 -27.38
N ARG A 76 18.02 17.29 -26.41
CA ARG A 76 19.24 17.73 -25.72
C ARG A 76 20.46 17.81 -26.65
N ARG A 77 20.46 17.09 -27.77
CA ARG A 77 21.55 17.12 -28.77
C ARG A 77 21.44 18.29 -29.74
N LEU A 78 20.30 18.98 -29.80
CA LEU A 78 20.11 20.13 -30.67
C LEU A 78 20.89 21.35 -30.15
N ALA A 79 21.40 22.15 -31.10
CA ALA A 79 21.94 23.47 -30.80
C ALA A 79 20.84 24.42 -30.27
N PRO A 80 21.19 25.59 -29.71
CA PRO A 80 20.20 26.58 -29.30
C PRO A 80 19.25 26.95 -30.42
N PRO A 81 17.95 27.17 -30.11
CA PRO A 81 16.99 27.55 -31.14
C PRO A 81 17.36 28.91 -31.73
N SER A 82 17.31 28.99 -33.05
CA SER A 82 17.56 30.18 -33.85
C SER A 82 16.41 30.40 -34.83
N GLY A 83 16.08 31.66 -35.07
CA GLY A 83 14.94 32.05 -35.90
C GLY A 83 13.58 31.57 -35.37
N GLY A 84 12.60 31.49 -36.27
CA GLY A 84 11.22 31.14 -35.98
C GLY A 84 10.27 32.33 -35.98
N HIS A 85 8.99 32.05 -36.21
CA HIS A 85 7.94 33.08 -36.28
C HIS A 85 7.31 33.39 -34.92
N ARG A 86 7.67 32.63 -33.86
CA ARG A 86 7.24 32.84 -32.47
C ARG A 86 8.42 32.54 -31.54
N PRO A 87 8.46 33.16 -30.34
CA PRO A 87 9.42 32.78 -29.30
C PRO A 87 9.34 31.29 -28.97
N ALA A 88 10.49 30.67 -28.70
CA ALA A 88 10.55 29.31 -28.21
C ALA A 88 9.91 29.22 -26.81
N LEU A 89 9.26 28.09 -26.49
CA LEU A 89 8.72 27.86 -25.16
C LEU A 89 9.87 27.74 -24.15
N ASP A 90 9.67 28.34 -22.97
CA ASP A 90 10.58 28.15 -21.84
C ASP A 90 10.49 26.71 -21.31
N PRO A 91 11.58 25.93 -21.31
CA PRO A 91 11.64 24.61 -20.69
C PRO A 91 11.41 24.62 -19.18
N GLY A 92 11.56 25.77 -18.53
CA GLY A 92 11.40 26.00 -17.10
C GLY A 92 12.29 25.10 -16.25
N ARG A 93 11.81 24.77 -15.04
CA ARG A 93 12.54 23.92 -14.09
C ARG A 93 12.61 22.45 -14.55
N PRO A 94 13.71 21.73 -14.21
CA PRO A 94 13.81 20.29 -14.46
C PRO A 94 12.74 19.52 -13.68
N LEU A 95 12.41 18.30 -14.13
CA LEU A 95 11.30 17.49 -13.59
C LEU A 95 11.35 17.33 -12.06
N TRP A 96 12.52 17.02 -11.49
CA TRP A 96 12.67 16.83 -10.04
C TRP A 96 12.48 18.11 -9.20
N ARG A 97 12.43 19.29 -9.83
CA ARG A 97 12.14 20.57 -9.16
C ARG A 97 10.71 21.07 -9.44
N ARG A 98 9.85 20.25 -10.04
CA ARG A 98 8.45 20.59 -10.31
C ARG A 98 7.57 19.99 -9.20
N PRO A 99 6.80 20.81 -8.45
CA PRO A 99 5.94 20.31 -7.38
C PRO A 99 5.01 19.20 -7.84
N ARG A 100 4.38 19.35 -9.01
CA ARG A 100 3.49 18.33 -9.60
C ARG A 100 4.17 16.97 -9.79
N ALA A 101 5.45 16.96 -10.19
CA ALA A 101 6.21 15.72 -10.36
C ALA A 101 6.59 15.06 -9.03
N LEU A 102 6.52 15.78 -7.91
CA LEU A 102 6.81 15.27 -6.57
C LEU A 102 5.55 14.92 -5.78
N LEU A 103 4.39 15.46 -6.15
CA LEU A 103 3.14 15.23 -5.41
C LEU A 103 2.74 13.74 -5.36
N PHE A 104 3.17 12.91 -6.31
CA PHE A 104 2.92 11.45 -6.23
C PHE A 104 3.68 10.77 -5.09
N LEU A 105 4.77 11.35 -4.59
CA LEU A 105 5.53 10.81 -3.46
C LEU A 105 4.71 10.86 -2.18
N MET A 106 3.76 11.78 -2.07
CA MET A 106 2.92 11.95 -0.88
C MET A 106 2.02 10.73 -0.61
N PRO A 107 1.16 10.26 -1.55
CA PRO A 107 0.37 9.05 -1.33
C PRO A 107 1.24 7.80 -1.18
N VAL A 108 2.39 7.71 -1.88
CA VAL A 108 3.34 6.59 -1.71
C VAL A 108 3.89 6.56 -0.29
N LEU A 109 4.31 7.71 0.24
CA LEU A 109 4.79 7.83 1.62
C LEU A 109 3.70 7.48 2.64
N LEU A 110 2.47 7.96 2.42
CA LEU A 110 1.34 7.61 3.29
C LEU A 110 1.07 6.11 3.32
N VAL A 111 1.06 5.45 2.17
CA VAL A 111 0.87 3.99 2.10
C VAL A 111 2.01 3.26 2.81
N ALA A 112 3.26 3.69 2.60
CA ALA A 112 4.41 3.09 3.29
C ALA A 112 4.31 3.24 4.82
N LEU A 113 3.95 4.44 5.30
CA LEU A 113 3.75 4.69 6.74
C LEU A 113 2.57 3.91 7.30
N ALA A 114 1.46 3.79 6.57
CA ALA A 114 0.30 3.02 6.99
C ALA A 114 0.61 1.52 7.10
N VAL A 115 1.32 0.95 6.11
CA VAL A 115 1.79 -0.44 6.16
C VAL A 115 2.72 -0.65 7.35
N GLN A 116 3.68 0.26 7.56
CA GLN A 116 4.59 0.16 8.70
C GLN A 116 3.84 0.23 10.05
N ALA A 117 2.85 1.12 10.16
CA ALA A 117 2.02 1.23 11.35
C ALA A 117 1.20 -0.04 11.60
N LEU A 118 0.60 -0.63 10.56
CA LEU A 118 -0.15 -1.88 10.66
C LEU A 118 0.74 -3.05 11.10
N LEU A 119 1.96 -3.12 10.58
CA LEU A 119 2.94 -4.12 11.02
C LEU A 119 3.31 -3.96 12.50
N VAL A 120 3.54 -2.72 12.95
CA VAL A 120 3.83 -2.44 14.35
C VAL A 120 2.64 -2.82 15.24
N ILE A 121 1.42 -2.46 14.83
CA ILE A 121 0.20 -2.84 15.57
C ILE A 121 0.10 -4.36 15.69
N GLY A 122 0.33 -5.10 14.60
CA GLY A 122 0.29 -6.56 14.63
C GLY A 122 1.34 -7.22 15.51
N VAL A 123 2.45 -6.53 15.82
CA VAL A 123 3.49 -7.03 16.73
C VAL A 123 3.19 -6.69 18.20
N VAL A 124 2.48 -5.58 18.46
CA VAL A 124 2.19 -5.08 19.81
C VAL A 124 0.90 -5.65 20.38
N VAL A 125 -0.05 -6.04 19.55
CA VAL A 125 -1.29 -6.68 20.00
C VAL A 125 -1.01 -8.14 20.31
N ASP A 126 -0.92 -8.46 21.60
CA ASP A 126 -0.86 -9.83 22.08
C ASP A 126 -2.16 -10.57 21.71
N GLY A 127 -2.02 -11.85 21.31
CA GLY A 127 -3.15 -12.73 21.06
C GLY A 127 -3.87 -13.15 22.35
N PRO A 128 -4.97 -13.91 22.23
CA PRO A 128 -5.63 -14.52 23.39
C PRO A 128 -4.63 -15.36 24.21
N PRO A 129 -4.76 -15.40 25.55
CA PRO A 129 -3.88 -16.17 26.39
C PRO A 129 -3.99 -17.67 26.10
N GLN A 130 -2.85 -18.34 26.12
CA GLN A 130 -2.74 -19.78 25.90
C GLN A 130 -3.00 -20.54 27.19
N LEU A 131 -4.07 -21.34 27.22
CA LEU A 131 -4.53 -22.05 28.41
C LEU A 131 -3.79 -23.35 28.63
N HIS A 132 -3.40 -23.58 29.88
CA HIS A 132 -2.72 -24.78 30.35
C HIS A 132 -3.51 -25.43 31.47
N VAL A 133 -3.44 -26.76 31.54
CA VAL A 133 -4.11 -27.54 32.59
C VAL A 133 -3.67 -27.05 33.98
N GLY A 134 -4.65 -26.83 34.85
CA GLY A 134 -4.45 -26.35 36.21
C GLY A 134 -4.62 -24.84 36.37
N GLN A 135 -4.62 -24.05 35.29
CA GLN A 135 -4.89 -22.61 35.36
C GLN A 135 -6.36 -22.32 35.72
N CYS A 136 -6.58 -21.19 36.37
CA CYS A 136 -7.93 -20.68 36.63
C CYS A 136 -8.21 -19.51 35.72
N VAL A 137 -9.45 -19.46 35.24
CA VAL A 137 -9.89 -18.45 34.27
C VAL A 137 -11.20 -17.82 34.70
N ARG A 138 -11.40 -16.60 34.23
CA ARG A 138 -12.68 -15.90 34.28
C ARG A 138 -13.12 -15.60 32.86
N ASN A 139 -14.40 -15.84 32.56
CA ASN A 139 -15.02 -15.37 31.33
C ASN A 139 -15.66 -14.01 31.59
N GLU A 140 -15.14 -12.94 30.99
CA GLU A 140 -15.74 -11.59 31.03
C GLU A 140 -16.81 -11.42 29.93
N GLY A 141 -16.79 -12.29 28.92
CA GLY A 141 -17.68 -12.27 27.77
C GLY A 141 -18.89 -13.20 27.92
N THR A 142 -19.65 -13.31 26.82
CA THR A 142 -20.67 -14.34 26.70
C THR A 142 -20.03 -15.68 26.30
N TRP A 143 -20.73 -16.79 26.48
CA TRP A 143 -20.21 -18.10 26.06
C TRP A 143 -20.05 -18.28 24.54
N VAL A 144 -20.66 -17.40 23.75
CA VAL A 144 -20.53 -17.39 22.29
C VAL A 144 -19.26 -16.65 21.86
N GLU A 145 -18.93 -15.55 22.53
CA GLU A 145 -17.78 -14.71 22.16
C GLU A 145 -16.49 -15.12 22.90
N GLN A 146 -16.66 -15.63 24.12
CA GLN A 146 -15.67 -16.05 25.12
C GLN A 146 -14.49 -15.08 25.24
N ASP A 147 -14.41 -14.39 26.37
CA ASP A 147 -13.28 -13.52 26.73
C ASP A 147 -12.64 -14.06 28.01
N LEU A 148 -11.73 -15.03 27.83
CA LEU A 148 -11.13 -15.77 28.93
C LEU A 148 -9.84 -15.08 29.38
N GLU A 149 -9.87 -14.58 30.62
CA GLU A 149 -8.70 -14.03 31.28
C GLU A 149 -8.12 -15.05 32.28
N VAL A 150 -6.80 -15.25 32.24
CA VAL A 150 -6.10 -16.07 33.23
C VAL A 150 -5.99 -15.29 34.53
N VAL A 151 -6.54 -15.85 35.60
CA VAL A 151 -6.55 -15.26 36.93
C VAL A 151 -5.92 -16.22 37.95
N SER A 152 -5.45 -15.67 39.08
CA SER A 152 -5.01 -16.52 40.19
C SER A 152 -6.17 -17.38 40.70
N CYS A 153 -5.91 -18.67 40.94
CA CYS A 153 -6.88 -19.61 41.50
C CYS A 153 -7.36 -19.24 42.91
N ASP A 154 -6.54 -18.50 43.67
CA ASP A 154 -6.90 -18.02 45.00
C ASP A 154 -7.81 -16.78 44.97
N SER A 155 -8.03 -16.21 43.78
CA SER A 155 -8.88 -15.05 43.59
C SER A 155 -10.36 -15.43 43.68
N SER A 156 -11.16 -14.62 44.37
CA SER A 156 -12.62 -14.73 44.35
C SER A 156 -13.24 -14.52 42.96
N ARG A 157 -12.45 -14.02 42.00
CA ARG A 157 -12.81 -13.85 40.59
C ARG A 157 -12.57 -15.11 39.74
N ALA A 158 -11.88 -16.13 40.24
CA ALA A 158 -11.73 -17.40 39.53
C ALA A 158 -13.10 -18.07 39.39
N ALA A 159 -13.53 -18.29 38.15
CA ALA A 159 -14.84 -18.87 37.85
C ALA A 159 -14.72 -20.32 37.38
N TYR A 160 -13.67 -20.62 36.61
CA TYR A 160 -13.43 -21.95 36.05
C TYR A 160 -11.98 -22.37 36.24
N ARG A 161 -11.73 -23.68 36.20
CA ARG A 161 -10.41 -24.28 36.16
C ARG A 161 -10.24 -25.09 34.89
N VAL A 162 -9.09 -24.94 34.25
CA VAL A 162 -8.71 -25.73 33.08
C VAL A 162 -8.34 -27.14 33.55
N THR A 163 -9.12 -28.14 33.17
CA THR A 163 -8.95 -29.53 33.63
C THR A 163 -8.33 -30.44 32.58
N ALA A 164 -8.59 -30.19 31.30
CA ALA A 164 -8.06 -30.97 30.20
C ALA A 164 -7.89 -30.14 28.92
N LEU A 165 -7.07 -30.66 28.00
CA LEU A 165 -6.96 -30.21 26.62
C LEU A 165 -7.46 -31.34 25.72
N LEU A 166 -8.30 -31.02 24.75
CA LEU A 166 -8.88 -31.98 23.80
C LEU A 166 -7.97 -32.11 22.58
N ASP A 167 -6.87 -32.85 22.73
CA ASP A 167 -5.83 -33.05 21.71
C ASP A 167 -6.00 -34.34 20.89
N ALA A 168 -6.92 -35.23 21.30
CA ALA A 168 -7.17 -36.51 20.65
C ALA A 168 -8.58 -36.60 20.02
N PRO A 169 -8.73 -37.25 18.84
CA PRO A 169 -10.03 -37.51 18.25
C PRO A 169 -10.94 -38.30 19.20
N GLY A 170 -12.14 -37.79 19.45
CA GLY A 170 -13.12 -38.43 20.35
C GLY A 170 -12.88 -38.16 21.84
N ALA A 171 -11.93 -37.28 22.19
CA ALA A 171 -11.86 -36.72 23.54
C ALA A 171 -13.07 -35.80 23.80
N HIS A 172 -13.63 -35.88 25.00
CA HIS A 172 -14.76 -35.06 25.43
C HIS A 172 -14.51 -34.56 26.85
N CYS A 173 -15.04 -33.38 27.17
CA CYS A 173 -14.98 -32.84 28.53
C CYS A 173 -15.89 -33.63 29.48
N ALA A 174 -15.67 -33.47 30.78
CA ALA A 174 -16.54 -34.11 31.77
C ALA A 174 -17.97 -33.55 31.69
N PRO A 175 -18.98 -34.28 32.17
CA PRO A 175 -20.33 -33.76 32.24
C PRO A 175 -20.38 -32.42 32.99
N LEU A 176 -21.07 -31.42 32.42
CA LEU A 176 -21.21 -30.05 32.94
C LEU A 176 -19.98 -29.12 32.78
N ASP A 177 -18.89 -29.61 32.20
CA ASP A 177 -17.78 -28.73 31.81
C ASP A 177 -18.15 -27.87 30.59
N TYR A 178 -17.56 -26.68 30.53
CA TYR A 178 -17.63 -25.81 29.37
C TYR A 178 -16.42 -26.02 28.46
N VAL A 179 -16.60 -25.80 27.16
CA VAL A 179 -15.53 -25.91 26.17
C VAL A 179 -15.04 -24.51 25.83
N ALA A 180 -13.75 -24.28 26.04
CA ALA A 180 -13.09 -23.05 25.60
C ALA A 180 -12.97 -23.04 24.07
N ASP A 181 -13.12 -21.87 23.46
CA ASP A 181 -12.83 -21.68 22.04
C ASP A 181 -11.38 -22.12 21.72
N PRO A 182 -11.14 -22.83 20.60
CA PRO A 182 -9.80 -23.29 20.21
C PRO A 182 -8.74 -22.18 20.17
N LYS A 183 -9.12 -20.91 20.00
CA LYS A 183 -8.18 -19.77 20.03
C LYS A 183 -7.38 -19.66 21.34
N TYR A 184 -7.87 -20.29 22.42
CA TYR A 184 -7.24 -20.34 23.73
C TYR A 184 -6.38 -21.59 23.97
N GLY A 185 -6.40 -22.56 23.05
CA GLY A 185 -5.59 -23.76 23.14
C GLY A 185 -4.24 -23.62 22.42
N PRO A 186 -3.29 -24.53 22.71
CA PRO A 186 -1.90 -24.46 22.26
C PRO A 186 -1.73 -24.39 20.73
N ASP A 187 -2.77 -24.77 19.99
CA ASP A 187 -2.88 -24.66 18.55
C ASP A 187 -4.34 -24.30 18.18
N GLU A 188 -4.59 -24.04 16.90
CA GLU A 188 -5.91 -23.62 16.40
C GLU A 188 -7.01 -24.70 16.49
N PHE A 189 -6.70 -25.91 16.95
CA PHE A 189 -7.63 -27.05 16.94
C PHE A 189 -7.92 -27.61 18.33
N THR A 190 -7.04 -27.38 19.29
CA THR A 190 -7.14 -27.92 20.64
C THR A 190 -8.03 -27.03 21.49
N SER A 191 -9.14 -27.57 22.00
CA SER A 191 -10.00 -26.86 22.94
C SER A 191 -9.66 -27.24 24.38
N ALA A 192 -9.86 -26.32 25.32
CA ALA A 192 -9.68 -26.58 26.75
C ALA A 192 -11.01 -26.89 27.43
N CYS A 193 -11.03 -27.84 28.37
CA CYS A 193 -12.17 -28.11 29.23
C CYS A 193 -12.12 -27.22 30.47
N LEU A 194 -13.23 -26.55 30.75
CA LEU A 194 -13.39 -25.58 31.82
C LEU A 194 -14.40 -26.10 32.85
N THR A 195 -13.90 -26.53 33.99
CA THR A 195 -14.74 -26.98 35.11
C THR A 195 -15.09 -25.81 36.02
N PRO A 196 -16.38 -25.58 36.36
CA PRO A 196 -16.79 -24.53 37.28
C PRO A 196 -16.17 -24.70 38.67
N LEU A 197 -15.71 -23.61 39.27
CA LEU A 197 -15.18 -23.60 40.65
C LEU A 197 -16.27 -23.36 41.71
N ARG A 198 -17.53 -23.18 41.30
CA ARG A 198 -18.72 -23.03 42.16
C ARG A 198 -19.90 -23.79 41.59
#